data_AF-F3Z962-F1
#
_entry.id   AF-F3Z962-F1
#
_cell.length_a   1.000
_cell.length_b   1.000
_cell.length_c   1.000
_cell.angle_alpha   90.00
_cell.angle_beta   90.00
_cell.angle_gamma   90.00
#
_symmetry.space_group_name_H-M   'P 1'
#
loop_
_entity.id
_entity.type
_entity.pdbx_description
1 polymer ?
#
loop_
_entity_poly.entity_id
_entity_poly.type
_entity_poly.pdbx_seq_one_letter_code
_entity_poly.pdbx_strand_id
1 'polypeptide(L)' 'MEDHPDEGRSPMRFEIMRLDDVTGSAMDSTIVDAASVNRIVQQAAEIGQRLYIRPAEAPAS' A
#
# COMPACT_ATOMS: atom_id res chain seq x y z
N MET A 1 -29.53 -21.15 -8.23
CA MET A 1 -29.15 -19.76 -7.94
C MET A 1 -28.08 -19.86 -6.88
N GLU A 2 -26.88 -20.21 -7.31
CA GLU A 2 -25.72 -20.27 -6.44
C GLU A 2 -24.91 -19.04 -6.83
N ASP A 3 -25.15 -17.96 -6.08
CA ASP A 3 -24.25 -16.82 -6.05
C ASP A 3 -22.95 -17.36 -5.45
N HIS A 4 -22.03 -17.78 -6.31
CA HIS A 4 -20.64 -17.94 -5.92
C HIS A 4 -20.11 -16.52 -5.73
N PRO A 5 -19.93 -16.02 -4.49
CA PRO A 5 -19.11 -14.85 -4.32
C PRO A 5 -17.74 -15.19 -4.91
N ASP A 6 -17.13 -14.23 -5.58
CA ASP A 6 -15.76 -14.28 -6.12
C ASP A 6 -14.75 -14.54 -4.98
N GLU A 7 -14.74 -15.75 -4.41
CA GLU A 7 -13.77 -16.24 -3.42
C GLU A 7 -12.49 -16.64 -4.17
N GLY A 8 -11.75 -15.65 -4.66
CA GLY A 8 -10.50 -15.96 -5.36
C GLY A 8 -9.51 -14.82 -5.49
N ARG A 9 -9.96 -13.56 -5.52
CA ARG A 9 -9.05 -12.44 -5.58
C ARG A 9 -9.02 -11.73 -4.22
N SER A 10 -8.12 -12.18 -3.34
CA SER A 10 -7.70 -11.36 -2.20
C SER A 10 -7.48 -9.93 -2.71
N PRO A 11 -8.11 -8.91 -2.10
CA PRO A 11 -7.94 -7.54 -2.56
C PRO A 11 -6.45 -7.24 -2.50
N MET A 12 -5.86 -6.86 -3.64
CA MET A 12 -4.41 -6.67 -3.74
C MET A 12 -3.97 -5.65 -2.69
N ARG A 13 -3.16 -6.10 -1.74
CA ARG A 13 -2.67 -5.28 -0.64
C ARG A 13 -1.32 -4.68 -0.97
N PHE A 14 -1.11 -3.46 -0.50
CA PHE A 14 0.14 -2.73 -0.68
C PHE A 14 0.70 -2.35 0.68
N GLU A 15 1.99 -2.57 0.85
CA GLU A 15 2.74 -1.98 1.94
C GLU A 15 3.23 -0.61 1.52
N ILE A 16 2.88 0.39 2.32
CA ILE A 16 3.37 1.76 2.20
C ILE A 16 4.29 2.03 3.37
N MET A 17 5.56 2.26 3.07
CA MET A 17 6.57 2.73 4.00
C MET A 17 6.74 4.24 3.88
N ARG A 18 6.63 4.96 4.99
CA ARG A 18 7.01 6.37 5.09
C ARG A 18 8.50 6.46 5.34
N LEU A 19 9.19 7.19 4.49
CA LEU A 19 10.63 7.40 4.60
C LEU A 19 10.92 8.81 5.11
N ASP A 20 11.94 8.92 5.94
CA ASP A 20 12.52 10.20 6.30
C ASP A 20 13.17 10.83 5.06
N ASP A 21 12.90 12.12 4.79
CA ASP A 21 13.38 12.76 3.57
C ASP A 21 14.89 13.05 3.59
N VAL A 22 15.49 13.18 4.79
CA VAL A 22 16.92 13.49 4.95
C VAL A 22 17.78 12.24 4.89
N THR A 23 17.38 11.21 5.64
CA THR A 23 18.16 9.98 5.83
C THR A 23 17.70 8.83 4.93
N GLY A 24 16.48 8.91 4.38
CA GLY A 24 15.87 7.81 3.64
C GLY A 24 15.45 6.61 4.51
N SER A 25 15.54 6.74 5.85
CA SER A 25 15.22 5.65 6.77
C SER A 25 13.72 5.39 6.83
N ALA A 26 13.34 4.12 7.01
CA ALA A 26 11.97 3.73 7.24
C ALA A 26 11.50 4.25 8.60
N MET A 27 10.53 5.17 8.59
CA MET A 27 9.90 5.67 9.82
C MET A 27 8.74 4.79 10.26
N ASP A 28 7.86 4.43 9.32
CA ASP A 28 6.68 3.60 9.57
C ASP A 28 6.28 2.81 8.32
N SER A 29 5.63 1.67 8.51
CA SER A 29 5.07 0.84 7.45
C SER A 29 3.61 0.51 7.75
N THR A 30 2.75 0.60 6.74
CA THR A 30 1.34 0.27 6.86
C THR A 30 0.88 -0.55 5.65
N ILE A 31 0.09 -1.59 5.90
CA ILE A 31 -0.55 -2.39 4.85
C ILE A 31 -1.95 -1.82 4.58
N VAL A 32 -2.21 -1.48 3.32
CA VAL A 32 -3.48 -0.92 2.87
C VAL A 32 -4.00 -1.65 1.63
N ASP A 33 -5.31 -1.61 1.43
CA ASP A 33 -5.94 -2.06 0.19
C ASP A 33 -5.68 -1.08 -0.96
N ALA A 34 -5.74 -1.60 -2.19
CA ALA A 34 -5.54 -0.83 -3.42
C ALA A 34 -6.38 0.46 -3.50
N ALA A 35 -7.63 0.43 -3.03
CA ALA A 35 -8.53 1.58 -3.03
C ALA A 35 -8.00 2.76 -2.18
N SER A 36 -7.26 2.46 -1.11
CA SER A 36 -6.73 3.46 -0.17
C SER A 36 -5.39 4.06 -0.61
N VAL A 37 -4.64 3.36 -1.48
CA VAL A 37 -3.31 3.80 -1.93
C VAL A 37 -3.33 5.20 -2.52
N ASN A 38 -4.28 5.49 -3.42
CA ASN A 38 -4.36 6.79 -4.08
C ASN A 38 -4.57 7.95 -3.08
N ARG A 39 -5.35 7.71 -2.02
CA ARG A 39 -5.59 8.74 -1.00
C ARG A 39 -4.33 9.01 -0.19
N ILE A 40 -3.60 7.95 0.19
CA ILE A 40 -2.37 8.07 0.97
C ILE A 40 -1.27 8.77 0.18
N VAL A 41 -1.13 8.45 -1.11
CA VAL A 41 -0.17 9.11 -2.01
C VAL A 41 -0.45 10.60 -2.13
N GLN A 42 -1.72 10.98 -2.32
CA GLN A 42 -2.11 12.39 -2.39
C GLN A 42 -1.78 13.12 -1.08
N GLN A 43 -2.17 12.57 0.07
CA GLN A 43 -1.89 13.18 1.36
C GLN A 43 -0.38 13.36 1.61
N ALA A 44 0.44 12.36 1.25
CA ALA A 44 1.88 12.49 1.37
C ALA A 44 2.45 13.55 0.42
N ALA A 45 1.92 13.65 -0.81
CA ALA A 45 2.34 14.69 -1.75
C ALA A 45 2.00 16.10 -1.25
N GLU A 46 0.87 16.29 -0.55
CA GLU A 46 0.46 17.58 0.01
C GLU A 46 1.46 18.12 1.05
N ILE A 47 2.11 17.24 1.81
CA ILE A 47 3.08 17.61 2.84
C ILE A 47 4.54 17.38 2.42
N GLY A 48 4.78 16.94 1.17
CA GLY A 48 6.12 16.62 0.67
C GLY A 48 6.76 15.39 1.32
N GLN A 49 5.96 14.43 1.80
CA GLN A 49 6.45 13.23 2.46
C GLN A 49 6.89 12.17 1.44
N ARG A 50 8.05 11.56 1.71
CA ARG A 50 8.59 10.48 0.89
C ARG A 50 7.95 9.15 1.26
N LEU A 51 7.43 8.45 0.24
CA LEU A 51 6.81 7.13 0.39
C LEU A 51 7.55 6.08 -0.44
N TYR A 52 7.62 4.87 0.07
CA TYR A 52 7.99 3.65 -0.65
C TYR A 52 6.78 2.71 -0.67
N ILE A 53 6.36 2.27 -1.85
CA ILE A 53 5.14 1.47 -2.02
C ILE A 53 5.51 0.16 -2.71
N ARG A 54 5.11 -0.96 -2.11
CA ARG A 54 5.29 -2.29 -2.69
C ARG A 54 4.06 -3.17 -2.49
N PRO A 55 3.86 -4.21 -3.31
CA PRO A 55 2.86 -5.25 -3.01
C PRO A 55 3.16 -5.91 -1.66
N ALA A 56 2.14 -6.10 -0.83
CA ALA A 56 2.27 -6.76 0.48
C ALA A 56 2.23 -8.29 0.38
N GLU A 57 1.58 -8.83 -0.67
CA GLU A 57 1.65 -10.25 -0.99
C GLU A 57 2.97 -10.55 -1.70
N ALA A 58 3.69 -11.54 -1.20
CA ALA A 58 4.94 -12.00 -1.79
C ALA A 58 4.72 -12.39 -3.26
N PRO A 59 5.69 -12.15 -4.16
CA PRO A 59 5.65 -12.81 -5.45
C PRO A 59 5.67 -14.32 -5.16
N ALA A 60 4.54 -15.00 -5.41
CA ALA A 60 4.49 -16.45 -5.40
C ALA A 60 5.61 -16.93 -6.32
N SER A 61 6.61 -17.62 -5.73
CA SER A 61 7.75 -18.20 -6.45
C SER A 61 7.33 -19.40 -7.29
#